data_AF-A8RTC6-F1
#
_entry.id   AF-A8RTC6-F1
#
_cell.length_a   1.000
_cell.length_b   1.000
_cell.length_c   1.000
_cell.angle_alpha   90.00
_cell.angle_beta   90.00
_cell.angle_gamma   90.00
#
_symmetry.space_group_name_H-M   'P 1'
#
loop_
_entity.id
_entity.type
_entity.pdbx_description
1 polymer ?
#
loop_
_entity_poly.entity_id
_entity_poly.type
_entity_poly.pdbx_seq_one_letter_code
_entity_poly.pdbx_strand_id
1 'polypeptide(L)'
;MKRSLPANKGQSYFRTIILPYNQYNTISSIRLEEKLKNSYDSMRKGNGKKHEGSCEFVIDTLGNGVYSLGEKNGNERGTFMSHYELIGFDMDGTILNSQKTISHRTLEAVNRAARMGKRVILSTGRCISELEEFRDVLANVSHYVCESGALIYDAVNQSILHSETLPRDLVEQVLETAAHEDVMVYMMSGGQALANASQVADTSHYHMGVYQEMMDRVVNKTDDIGALYRKHPFPVEKLNLFSASADIRERLHSRICGLPLAIAFAEGASLELSPRNVSKASGLVWLCGHLDIPLHKTIIVGDADNDAQVLRIAGLSVAMGNALPHIKELCDVVVADNDHDGCAEAVDRYLLEA
;
A
#
# COMPACT_ATOMS: atom_id res chain seq x y z
N MET A 1 -24.23 -7.63 -16.69
CA MET A 1 -25.51 -7.45 -17.42
C MET A 1 -26.62 -7.24 -16.39
N LYS A 2 -27.23 -6.06 -16.29
CA LYS A 2 -28.28 -5.76 -15.30
C LYS A 2 -29.63 -6.26 -15.84
N ARG A 3 -30.28 -7.19 -15.15
CA ARG A 3 -31.71 -7.49 -15.34
C ARG A 3 -32.42 -7.29 -14.00
N SER A 4 -33.42 -6.42 -13.97
CA SER A 4 -34.37 -6.27 -12.86
C SER A 4 -35.61 -7.11 -13.13
N LEU A 5 -36.10 -7.83 -12.12
CA LEU A 5 -37.43 -8.48 -12.13
C LEU A 5 -38.44 -7.60 -11.38
N PRO A 6 -39.73 -7.62 -11.74
CA PRO A 6 -40.74 -6.74 -11.15
C PRO A 6 -41.13 -7.18 -9.73
N ALA A 7 -41.40 -6.19 -8.89
CA ALA A 7 -41.60 -6.33 -7.45
C ALA A 7 -43.01 -6.82 -7.07
N ASN A 8 -43.09 -7.73 -6.09
CA ASN A 8 -44.30 -7.96 -5.30
C ASN A 8 -44.06 -7.49 -3.86
N LYS A 9 -45.08 -6.83 -3.29
CA LYS A 9 -45.04 -6.22 -1.95
C LYS A 9 -44.88 -7.29 -0.86
N GLY A 10 -43.83 -7.18 -0.05
CA GLY A 10 -43.67 -7.94 1.20
C GLY A 10 -42.38 -8.74 1.39
N GLN A 11 -41.37 -8.62 0.53
CA GLN A 11 -40.08 -9.30 0.71
C GLN A 11 -38.94 -8.30 0.98
N SER A 12 -38.09 -8.61 1.96
CA SER A 12 -36.83 -7.93 2.25
C SER A 12 -35.92 -7.94 1.03
N TYR A 13 -35.32 -6.79 0.71
CA TYR A 13 -34.40 -6.64 -0.42
C TYR A 13 -33.10 -7.40 -0.14
N PHE A 14 -32.74 -8.34 -1.03
CA PHE A 14 -31.39 -8.91 -1.09
C PHE A 14 -30.71 -8.36 -2.34
N ARG A 15 -29.62 -7.60 -2.16
CA ARG A 15 -28.81 -7.12 -3.27
C ARG A 15 -27.46 -7.83 -3.22
N THR A 16 -27.36 -8.95 -3.94
CA THR A 16 -26.10 -9.68 -4.07
C THR A 16 -25.29 -9.08 -5.21
N ILE A 17 -24.16 -8.45 -4.90
CA ILE A 17 -23.16 -8.05 -5.90
C ILE A 17 -22.18 -9.21 -6.03
N ILE A 18 -22.30 -9.99 -7.10
CA ILE A 18 -21.34 -11.04 -7.44
C ILE A 18 -20.31 -10.40 -8.38
N LEU A 19 -19.09 -10.19 -7.89
CA LEU A 19 -17.96 -9.82 -8.73
C LEU A 19 -17.52 -11.07 -9.52
N PRO A 20 -17.42 -11.02 -10.86
CA PRO A 20 -16.97 -12.17 -11.62
C PRO A 20 -15.45 -12.32 -11.49
N TYR A 21 -15.02 -13.38 -10.81
CA TYR A 21 -13.70 -13.97 -11.05
C TYR A 21 -13.91 -15.45 -11.38
N ASN A 22 -13.49 -15.82 -12.58
CA ASN A 22 -13.42 -17.20 -13.09
C ASN A 22 -11.92 -17.58 -12.97
N GLN A 23 -11.47 -18.77 -12.55
CA GLN A 23 -12.06 -20.12 -12.58
C GLN A 23 -11.60 -20.88 -11.32
N TYR A 24 -12.36 -21.92 -10.93
CA TYR A 24 -12.15 -22.82 -9.78
C TYR A 24 -12.61 -22.32 -8.41
N ASN A 25 -13.93 -22.17 -8.22
CA ASN A 25 -14.62 -22.68 -7.03
C ASN A 25 -16.13 -22.46 -7.14
N THR A 26 -16.85 -23.50 -7.54
CA THR A 26 -18.32 -23.52 -7.55
C THR A 26 -18.82 -23.78 -6.12
N ILE A 27 -18.90 -22.73 -5.29
CA ILE A 27 -19.79 -22.79 -4.12
C ILE A 27 -21.21 -22.66 -4.66
N SER A 28 -22.01 -23.72 -4.57
CA SER A 28 -23.40 -23.73 -5.02
C SER A 28 -24.19 -22.59 -4.36
N SER A 29 -24.85 -21.76 -5.17
CA SER A 29 -25.63 -20.58 -4.74
C SER A 29 -26.62 -20.85 -3.58
N ILE A 30 -27.16 -22.07 -3.51
CA ILE A 30 -28.08 -22.53 -2.45
C ILE A 30 -27.42 -22.50 -1.05
N ARG A 31 -26.14 -22.87 -0.96
CA ARG A 31 -25.39 -22.93 0.33
C ARG A 31 -25.06 -21.54 0.88
N LEU A 32 -24.99 -20.53 0.01
CA LEU A 32 -24.77 -19.13 0.35
C LEU A 32 -26.04 -18.47 0.88
N GLU A 33 -27.19 -18.73 0.24
CA GLU A 33 -28.49 -18.23 0.72
C GLU A 33 -28.85 -18.78 2.11
N GLU A 34 -28.60 -20.07 2.37
CA GLU A 34 -28.83 -20.67 3.68
C GLU A 34 -27.94 -20.06 4.77
N LYS A 35 -26.66 -19.80 4.48
CA LYS A 35 -25.74 -19.14 5.43
C LYS A 35 -26.16 -17.71 5.75
N LEU A 36 -26.57 -16.94 4.75
CA LEU A 36 -27.06 -15.57 4.92
C LEU A 36 -28.33 -15.53 5.78
N LYS A 37 -29.26 -16.45 5.53
CA LYS A 37 -30.51 -16.55 6.28
C LYS A 37 -30.26 -16.92 7.75
N ASN A 38 -29.35 -17.87 8.00
CA ASN A 38 -28.99 -18.28 9.36
C ASN A 38 -28.29 -17.17 10.14
N SER A 39 -27.38 -16.40 9.53
CA SER A 39 -26.75 -15.23 10.17
C SER A 39 -27.76 -14.12 10.48
N TYR A 40 -28.70 -13.86 9.57
CA TYR A 40 -29.77 -12.88 9.80
C TYR A 40 -30.74 -13.31 10.91
N ASP A 41 -31.18 -14.57 10.92
CA ASP A 41 -32.08 -15.11 11.95
C ASP A 41 -31.42 -15.17 13.33
N SER A 42 -30.10 -15.38 13.39
CA SER A 42 -29.32 -15.29 14.63
C SER A 42 -29.30 -13.87 15.20
N MET A 43 -29.13 -12.84 14.37
CA MET A 43 -29.20 -11.43 14.82
C MET A 43 -30.62 -11.06 15.30
N ARG A 44 -31.66 -11.56 14.64
CA ARG A 44 -33.06 -11.29 15.01
C ARG A 44 -33.47 -11.89 16.37
N LYS A 45 -32.81 -12.97 16.80
CA LYS A 45 -33.08 -13.60 18.10
C LYS A 45 -32.38 -12.89 19.27
N GLY A 46 -31.33 -12.11 19.03
CA GLY A 46 -30.58 -11.39 20.06
C GLY A 46 -31.24 -10.09 20.53
N ASN A 47 -31.94 -9.38 19.63
CA ASN A 47 -32.60 -8.10 19.93
C ASN A 47 -34.10 -8.22 19.68
N GLY A 48 -34.91 -8.32 20.74
CA GLY A 48 -36.37 -8.49 20.71
C GLY A 48 -37.19 -7.33 20.10
N LYS A 49 -36.69 -6.63 19.09
CA LYS A 49 -37.40 -5.59 18.34
C LYS A 49 -37.51 -5.98 16.86
N LYS A 50 -38.67 -5.72 16.26
CA LYS A 50 -38.89 -5.87 14.81
C LYS A 50 -38.04 -4.81 14.08
N HIS A 51 -36.98 -5.23 13.42
CA HIS A 51 -36.18 -4.38 12.53
C HIS A 51 -36.81 -4.35 11.12
N GLU A 52 -37.29 -3.18 10.70
CA GLU A 52 -37.67 -2.88 9.31
C GLU A 52 -36.58 -1.98 8.70
N GLY A 53 -35.52 -2.59 8.16
CA GLY A 53 -34.42 -1.90 7.49
C GLY A 53 -33.69 -2.82 6.52
N SER A 54 -33.15 -2.27 5.43
CA SER A 54 -32.35 -3.01 4.44
C SER A 54 -30.89 -3.11 4.90
N CYS A 55 -30.38 -4.32 5.11
CA CYS A 55 -28.95 -4.59 5.33
C CYS A 55 -28.27 -4.92 4.00
N GLU A 56 -27.11 -4.30 3.73
CA GLU A 56 -26.20 -4.72 2.66
C GLU A 56 -25.11 -5.63 3.25
N PHE A 57 -24.83 -6.73 2.54
CA PHE A 57 -23.82 -7.72 2.93
C PHE A 57 -22.80 -7.85 1.79
N VAL A 58 -21.52 -7.92 2.14
CA VAL A 58 -20.44 -8.29 1.22
C VAL A 58 -19.98 -9.69 1.59
N ILE A 59 -19.86 -10.57 0.59
CA ILE A 59 -19.40 -11.95 0.78
C ILE A 59 -18.00 -12.05 0.21
N ASP A 60 -17.04 -12.34 1.08
CA ASP A 60 -15.69 -12.73 0.69
C ASP A 60 -15.73 -14.16 0.11
N THR A 61 -15.29 -14.33 -1.13
CA THR A 61 -15.23 -15.62 -1.82
C THR A 61 -14.13 -16.54 -1.29
N LEU A 62 -13.30 -16.08 -0.33
CA LEU A 62 -12.28 -16.88 0.36
C LEU A 62 -12.81 -17.62 1.61
N GLY A 63 -14.08 -17.43 2.00
CA GLY A 63 -14.74 -18.24 3.03
C GLY A 63 -14.54 -17.78 4.48
N ASN A 64 -14.05 -16.56 4.71
CA ASN A 64 -13.66 -16.08 6.04
C ASN A 64 -14.77 -15.41 6.88
N GLY A 65 -15.99 -15.26 6.37
CA GLY A 65 -17.13 -14.77 7.17
C GLY A 65 -18.13 -13.91 6.41
N VAL A 66 -19.27 -13.63 7.05
CA VAL A 66 -20.30 -12.68 6.57
C VAL A 66 -20.17 -11.42 7.42
N TYR A 67 -19.92 -10.27 6.80
CA TYR A 67 -19.76 -8.98 7.49
C TYR A 67 -20.99 -8.10 7.23
N SER A 68 -21.49 -7.45 8.28
CA SER A 68 -22.60 -6.49 8.21
C SER A 68 -22.06 -5.09 7.99
N LEU A 69 -22.54 -4.40 6.96
CA LEU A 69 -22.40 -2.95 6.84
C LEU A 69 -23.50 -2.34 7.73
N GLY A 70 -23.10 -1.65 8.81
CA GLY A 70 -23.99 -1.24 9.90
C GLY A 70 -25.20 -0.37 9.49
N GLU A 71 -26.20 -0.31 10.38
CA GLU A 71 -27.42 0.48 10.22
C GLU A 71 -27.14 2.00 10.26
N LYS A 72 -27.73 2.76 9.33
CA LYS A 72 -27.87 4.22 9.45
C LYS A 72 -29.04 4.55 10.38
N ASN A 73 -28.78 4.75 11.67
CA ASN A 73 -29.76 5.34 12.58
C ASN A 73 -29.51 6.84 12.71
N GLY A 74 -30.53 7.63 12.33
CA GLY A 74 -30.55 9.07 12.54
C GLY A 74 -30.91 9.44 13.98
N ASN A 75 -30.40 10.61 14.40
CA ASN A 75 -30.62 11.29 15.69
C ASN A 75 -29.90 10.74 16.92
N GLU A 76 -28.62 11.08 17.07
CA GLU A 76 -28.05 11.52 18.36
C GLU A 76 -27.00 12.61 18.09
N ARG A 77 -27.05 13.74 18.83
CA ARG A 77 -25.98 14.75 18.86
C ARG A 77 -24.81 14.19 19.67
N GLY A 78 -24.15 13.16 19.13
CA GLY A 78 -22.82 12.73 19.54
C GLY A 78 -21.79 13.50 18.75
N THR A 79 -20.67 13.85 19.36
CA THR A 79 -19.47 14.33 18.68
C THR A 79 -19.24 13.45 17.45
N PHE A 80 -19.34 14.02 16.23
CA PHE A 80 -19.15 13.29 14.98
C PHE A 80 -17.70 12.81 14.94
N MET A 81 -17.45 11.60 15.44
CA MET A 81 -16.18 10.93 15.24
C MET A 81 -16.20 10.41 13.81
N SER A 82 -15.26 10.90 12.98
CA SER A 82 -15.16 10.44 11.60
C SER A 82 -15.07 8.92 11.52
N HIS A 83 -15.68 8.37 10.48
CA HIS A 83 -15.80 6.93 10.25
C HIS A 83 -14.45 6.23 10.06
N TYR A 84 -13.41 6.97 9.63
CA TYR A 84 -12.08 6.45 9.33
C TYR A 84 -11.15 6.56 10.53
N GLU A 85 -10.34 5.53 10.76
CA GLU A 85 -9.41 5.44 11.90
C GLU A 85 -7.95 5.57 11.49
N LEU A 86 -7.65 5.27 10.23
CA LEU A 86 -6.30 5.28 9.67
C LEU A 86 -6.25 6.08 8.37
N ILE A 87 -5.21 6.88 8.18
CA ILE A 87 -4.83 7.45 6.88
C ILE A 87 -3.41 7.04 6.53
N GLY A 88 -3.20 6.59 5.29
CA GLY A 88 -1.90 6.29 4.73
C GLY A 88 -1.58 7.20 3.56
N PHE A 89 -0.35 7.67 3.50
CA PHE A 89 0.16 8.50 2.41
C PHE A 89 1.27 7.76 1.67
N ASP A 90 1.21 7.76 0.34
CA ASP A 90 2.43 7.65 -0.44
C ASP A 90 3.38 8.83 -0.15
N MET A 91 4.65 8.67 -0.50
CA MET A 91 5.68 9.65 -0.22
C MET A 91 5.94 10.60 -1.40
N ASP A 92 6.53 10.09 -2.48
CA ASP A 92 7.05 10.88 -3.59
C ASP A 92 5.92 11.25 -4.57
N GLY A 93 5.56 12.53 -4.66
CA GLY A 93 4.39 12.95 -5.45
C GLY A 93 3.10 13.00 -4.64
N THR A 94 3.14 12.64 -3.36
CA THR A 94 2.00 12.68 -2.44
C THR A 94 2.28 13.54 -1.21
N ILE A 95 2.97 13.04 -0.18
CA ILE A 95 3.27 13.82 1.04
C ILE A 95 4.46 14.77 0.84
N LEU A 96 5.38 14.42 -0.07
CA LEU A 96 6.47 15.27 -0.49
C LEU A 96 6.05 16.14 -1.67
N ASN A 97 6.29 17.44 -1.54
CA ASN A 97 6.16 18.39 -2.62
C ASN A 97 7.26 18.21 -3.68
N SER A 98 7.21 19.00 -4.75
CA SER A 98 8.19 18.95 -5.84
C SER A 98 9.62 19.29 -5.41
N GLN A 99 9.81 19.91 -4.23
CA GLN A 99 11.12 20.18 -3.63
C GLN A 99 11.57 19.08 -2.65
N LYS A 100 10.88 17.93 -2.63
CA LYS A 100 11.17 16.79 -1.73
C LYS A 100 11.09 17.16 -0.24
N THR A 101 10.19 18.08 0.11
CA THR A 101 9.92 18.50 1.50
C THR A 101 8.43 18.34 1.82
N ILE A 102 8.09 18.35 3.11
CA ILE A 102 6.69 18.32 3.58
C ILE A 102 6.27 19.74 3.91
N SER A 103 5.14 20.18 3.39
CA SER A 103 4.62 21.52 3.68
C SER A 103 4.21 21.65 5.16
N HIS A 104 4.31 22.87 5.69
CA HIS A 104 3.92 23.16 7.07
C HIS A 104 2.45 22.77 7.34
N ARG A 105 1.55 23.07 6.40
CA ARG A 105 0.12 22.77 6.55
C ARG A 105 -0.15 21.26 6.56
N THR A 106 0.52 20.49 5.72
CA THR A 106 0.44 19.01 5.72
C THR A 106 0.94 18.44 7.03
N LEU A 107 2.10 18.92 7.51
CA LEU A 107 2.65 18.51 8.79
C LEU A 107 1.71 18.82 9.96
N GLU A 108 1.13 20.03 10.00
CA GLU A 108 0.15 20.38 11.02
C GLU A 108 -1.09 19.48 10.97
N ALA A 109 -1.59 19.15 9.78
CA ALA A 109 -2.73 18.26 9.61
C ALA A 109 -2.44 16.85 10.13
N VAL A 110 -1.29 16.27 9.78
CA VAL A 110 -0.80 14.98 10.30
C VAL A 110 -0.71 15.02 11.84
N ASN A 111 -0.11 16.07 12.39
CA ASN A 111 0.05 16.23 13.83
C ASN A 111 -1.30 16.43 14.55
N ARG A 112 -2.28 17.10 13.92
CA ARG A 112 -3.66 17.19 14.43
C ARG A 112 -4.33 15.82 14.46
N ALA A 113 -4.27 15.09 13.34
CA ALA A 113 -4.86 13.76 13.22
C ALA A 113 -4.32 12.79 14.30
N ALA A 114 -3.00 12.75 14.46
CA ALA A 114 -2.37 11.93 15.49
C ALA A 114 -2.80 12.31 16.91
N ARG A 115 -2.87 13.61 17.24
CA ARG A 115 -3.36 14.08 18.55
C ARG A 115 -4.82 13.73 18.82
N MET A 116 -5.62 13.57 17.77
CA MET A 116 -7.02 13.11 17.86
C MET A 116 -7.15 11.58 17.90
N GLY A 117 -6.03 10.85 18.03
CA GLY A 117 -6.00 9.40 18.13
C GLY A 117 -6.14 8.66 16.80
N LYS A 118 -6.09 9.37 15.66
CA LYS A 118 -6.08 8.73 14.34
C LYS A 118 -4.69 8.15 14.05
N ARG A 119 -4.64 7.01 13.38
CA ARG A 119 -3.39 6.41 12.90
C ARG A 119 -2.98 7.07 11.59
N VAL A 120 -1.84 7.73 11.59
CA VAL A 120 -1.19 8.18 10.34
C VAL A 120 -0.07 7.19 10.02
N ILE A 121 0.02 6.76 8.75
CA ILE A 121 1.04 5.84 8.26
C ILE A 121 1.67 6.35 6.95
N LEU A 122 2.88 5.89 6.63
CA LEU A 122 3.44 5.97 5.26
C LEU A 122 3.25 4.66 4.52
N SER A 123 3.13 4.73 3.20
CA SER A 123 3.13 3.58 2.29
C SER A 123 4.00 3.84 1.07
N THR A 124 5.26 3.41 1.10
CA THR A 124 6.34 3.87 0.21
C THR A 124 7.17 2.72 -0.36
N GLY A 125 7.85 2.98 -1.48
CA GLY A 125 8.88 2.09 -2.05
C GLY A 125 10.23 2.16 -1.33
N ARG A 126 10.43 3.15 -0.46
CA ARG A 126 11.67 3.40 0.31
C ARG A 126 11.84 2.43 1.48
N CYS A 127 13.09 2.15 1.83
CA CYS A 127 13.48 1.43 3.05
C CYS A 127 13.63 2.39 4.25
N ILE A 128 13.80 1.85 5.47
CA ILE A 128 13.86 2.66 6.70
C ILE A 128 15.00 3.69 6.66
N SER A 129 16.20 3.31 6.19
CA SER A 129 17.35 4.22 6.13
C SER A 129 17.11 5.43 5.22
N GLU A 130 16.31 5.27 4.17
CA GLU A 130 15.94 6.36 3.24
C GLU A 130 14.88 7.31 3.82
N LEU A 131 14.21 6.91 4.92
CA LEU A 131 13.24 7.73 5.64
C LEU A 131 13.86 8.49 6.80
N GLU A 132 15.12 8.21 7.15
CA GLU A 132 15.76 8.73 8.35
C GLU A 132 15.81 10.27 8.37
N GLU A 133 16.03 10.92 7.22
CA GLU A 133 16.03 12.39 7.13
C GLU A 133 14.66 13.03 7.42
N PHE A 134 13.58 12.24 7.30
CA PHE A 134 12.22 12.67 7.57
C PHE A 134 11.74 12.26 8.96
N ARG A 135 12.55 11.54 9.75
CA ARG A 135 12.14 10.97 11.04
C ARG A 135 11.59 12.03 11.99
N ASP A 136 12.26 13.17 12.10
CA ASP A 136 11.86 14.25 13.00
C ASP A 136 10.55 14.93 12.56
N VAL A 137 10.41 15.19 11.26
CA VAL A 137 9.19 15.80 10.71
C VAL A 137 8.02 14.81 10.68
N LEU A 138 8.28 13.51 10.60
CA LEU A 138 7.26 12.45 10.61
C LEU A 138 7.09 11.82 12.01
N ALA A 139 7.50 12.48 13.09
CA ALA A 139 7.44 11.92 14.45
C ALA A 139 6.04 11.47 14.91
N ASN A 140 4.97 11.97 14.27
CA ASN A 140 3.59 11.59 14.56
C ASN A 140 3.00 10.58 13.56
N VAL A 141 3.80 10.11 12.60
CA VAL A 141 3.48 8.95 11.79
C VAL A 141 3.80 7.70 12.60
N SER A 142 2.80 6.85 12.76
CA SER A 142 2.89 5.72 13.68
C SER A 142 3.55 4.49 13.09
N HIS A 143 3.41 4.27 11.79
CA HIS A 143 3.95 3.10 11.10
C HIS A 143 4.34 3.41 9.66
N TYR A 144 5.28 2.63 9.14
CA TYR A 144 5.67 2.67 7.74
C TYR A 144 5.42 1.32 7.10
N VAL A 145 4.71 1.33 5.97
CA VAL A 145 4.69 0.24 5.00
C VAL A 145 5.81 0.57 4.00
N CYS A 146 6.99 0.01 4.24
CA CYS A 146 8.21 0.25 3.49
C CYS A 146 8.37 -0.74 2.34
N GLU A 147 9.29 -0.42 1.42
CA GLU A 147 9.77 -1.35 0.39
C GLU A 147 8.64 -1.98 -0.43
N SER A 148 7.67 -1.13 -0.80
CA SER A 148 6.46 -1.53 -1.53
C SER A 148 5.64 -2.60 -0.80
N GLY A 149 5.69 -2.64 0.53
CA GLY A 149 4.96 -3.57 1.39
C GLY A 149 5.77 -4.77 1.88
N ALA A 150 7.05 -4.89 1.51
CA ALA A 150 7.89 -6.00 1.96
C ALA A 150 8.25 -5.88 3.44
N LEU A 151 8.30 -4.67 3.98
CA LEU A 151 8.69 -4.41 5.37
C LEU A 151 7.66 -3.51 6.05
N ILE A 152 7.19 -3.93 7.24
CA ILE A 152 6.28 -3.15 8.09
C ILE A 152 7.03 -2.73 9.34
N TYR A 153 7.09 -1.43 9.58
CA TYR A 153 7.85 -0.83 10.67
C TYR A 153 6.96 -0.06 11.63
N ASP A 154 7.14 -0.30 12.92
CA ASP A 154 6.59 0.51 14.00
C ASP A 154 7.54 1.69 14.26
N ALA A 155 7.12 2.88 13.84
CA ALA A 155 7.92 4.10 13.98
C ALA A 155 7.94 4.62 15.43
N VAL A 156 6.95 4.24 16.25
CA VAL A 156 6.86 4.63 17.66
C VAL A 156 7.85 3.83 18.50
N ASN A 157 7.82 2.50 18.36
CA ASN A 157 8.70 1.60 19.10
C ASN A 157 10.04 1.32 18.40
N GLN A 158 10.21 1.85 17.18
CA GLN A 158 11.40 1.71 16.35
C GLN A 158 11.78 0.24 16.11
N SER A 159 10.79 -0.55 15.66
CA SER A 159 10.97 -1.99 15.47
C SER A 159 10.32 -2.49 14.19
N ILE A 160 10.95 -3.47 13.54
CA ILE A 160 10.37 -4.16 12.40
C ILE A 160 9.31 -5.14 12.91
N LEU A 161 8.07 -4.94 12.50
CA LEU A 161 6.94 -5.80 12.86
C LEU A 161 6.81 -6.99 11.91
N HIS A 162 7.15 -6.78 10.64
CA HIS A 162 7.09 -7.80 9.60
C HIS A 162 8.12 -7.51 8.50
N SER A 163 8.67 -8.57 7.93
CA SER A 163 9.57 -8.53 6.78
C SER A 163 9.32 -9.79 5.94
N GLU A 164 9.03 -9.60 4.66
CA GLU A 164 8.89 -10.64 3.66
C GLU A 164 10.10 -10.55 2.72
N THR A 165 10.80 -11.67 2.53
CA THR A 165 12.10 -11.68 1.86
C THR A 165 12.12 -12.56 0.62
N LEU A 166 12.96 -12.18 -0.33
CA LEU A 166 13.25 -12.93 -1.54
C LEU A 166 13.93 -14.26 -1.17
N PRO A 167 13.49 -15.39 -1.76
CA PRO A 167 14.22 -16.64 -1.67
C PRO A 167 15.66 -16.49 -2.14
N ARG A 168 16.60 -17.07 -1.39
CA ARG A 168 18.04 -16.95 -1.64
C ARG A 168 18.43 -17.32 -3.07
N ASP A 169 17.88 -18.40 -3.60
CA ASP A 169 18.14 -18.89 -4.95
C ASP A 169 17.69 -17.90 -6.03
N LEU A 170 16.64 -17.13 -5.78
CA LEU A 170 16.21 -16.05 -6.68
C LEU A 170 17.12 -14.84 -6.58
N VAL A 171 17.56 -14.46 -5.38
CA VAL A 171 18.55 -13.38 -5.20
C VAL A 171 19.85 -13.72 -5.95
N GLU A 172 20.36 -14.94 -5.79
CA GLU A 172 21.57 -15.39 -6.50
C GLU A 172 21.39 -15.36 -8.02
N GLN A 173 20.24 -15.82 -8.55
CA GLN A 173 19.95 -15.74 -9.98
C GLN A 173 19.88 -14.31 -10.51
N VAL A 174 19.29 -13.38 -9.75
CA VAL A 174 19.22 -11.96 -10.11
C VAL A 174 20.62 -11.34 -10.10
N LEU A 175 21.43 -11.61 -9.08
CA LEU A 175 22.82 -11.13 -8.99
C LEU A 175 23.70 -11.68 -10.13
N GLU A 176 23.60 -12.97 -10.44
CA GLU A 176 24.30 -13.60 -11.56
C GLU A 176 23.87 -12.96 -12.89
N THR A 177 22.59 -12.64 -13.04
CA THR A 177 22.07 -11.97 -14.23
C THR A 177 22.64 -10.57 -14.36
N ALA A 178 22.64 -9.80 -13.28
CA ALA A 178 23.13 -8.43 -13.21
C ALA A 178 24.65 -8.31 -13.40
N ALA A 179 25.44 -9.30 -12.97
CA ALA A 179 26.90 -9.28 -13.02
C ALA A 179 27.49 -9.14 -14.45
N HIS A 180 26.69 -9.37 -15.48
CA HIS A 180 27.10 -9.29 -16.89
C HIS A 180 26.61 -8.03 -17.62
N GLU A 181 25.98 -7.11 -16.89
CA GLU A 181 25.36 -5.92 -17.47
C GLU A 181 25.83 -4.66 -16.72
N ASP A 182 25.70 -3.51 -17.38
CA ASP A 182 26.01 -2.22 -16.78
C ASP A 182 24.81 -1.72 -15.96
N VAL A 183 24.73 -2.21 -14.73
CA VAL A 183 23.59 -2.03 -13.83
C VAL A 183 24.05 -1.85 -12.38
N MET A 184 23.51 -0.83 -11.70
CA MET A 184 23.65 -0.68 -10.26
C MET A 184 22.67 -1.61 -9.55
N VAL A 185 23.22 -2.53 -8.75
CA VAL A 185 22.42 -3.39 -7.87
C VAL A 185 22.25 -2.68 -6.54
N TYR A 186 21.00 -2.41 -6.20
CA TYR A 186 20.60 -1.76 -4.96
C TYR A 186 19.74 -2.71 -4.15
N MET A 187 20.25 -3.16 -3.01
CA MET A 187 19.64 -4.20 -2.19
C MET A 187 19.12 -3.59 -0.89
N MET A 188 17.89 -3.94 -0.51
CA MET A 188 17.31 -3.57 0.77
C MET A 188 17.29 -4.79 1.67
N SER A 189 17.91 -4.66 2.84
CA SER A 189 18.04 -5.72 3.84
C SER A 189 17.80 -5.16 5.24
N GLY A 190 16.79 -5.68 5.96
CA GLY A 190 16.49 -5.24 7.32
C GLY A 190 16.20 -3.73 7.41
N GLY A 191 15.57 -3.17 6.38
CA GLY A 191 15.28 -1.73 6.26
C GLY A 191 16.50 -0.86 5.97
N GLN A 192 17.63 -1.44 5.59
CA GLN A 192 18.85 -0.72 5.20
C GLN A 192 19.12 -0.88 3.71
N ALA A 193 19.61 0.17 3.06
CA ALA A 193 20.09 0.12 1.69
C ALA A 193 21.56 -0.33 1.60
N LEU A 194 21.88 -1.15 0.60
CA LEU A 194 23.22 -1.62 0.26
C LEU A 194 23.46 -1.53 -1.25
N ALA A 195 24.63 -1.06 -1.65
CA ALA A 195 25.08 -1.06 -3.05
C ALA A 195 26.60 -1.02 -3.16
N ASN A 196 27.14 -1.18 -4.36
CA ASN A 196 28.58 -1.07 -4.58
C ASN A 196 29.05 0.39 -4.53
N ALA A 197 30.15 0.66 -3.81
CA ALA A 197 30.71 2.00 -3.65
C ALA A 197 31.03 2.68 -4.98
N SER A 198 31.55 1.89 -5.93
CA SER A 198 31.87 2.36 -7.29
C SER A 198 30.63 2.81 -8.08
N GLN A 199 29.47 2.21 -7.81
CA GLN A 199 28.21 2.53 -8.50
C GLN A 199 27.52 3.73 -7.85
N VAL A 200 27.55 3.82 -6.52
CA VAL A 200 27.03 4.99 -5.78
C VAL A 200 27.85 6.25 -6.09
N ALA A 201 29.14 6.12 -6.42
CA ALA A 201 30.00 7.27 -6.76
C ALA A 201 29.55 8.05 -8.00
N ASP A 202 28.77 7.44 -8.91
CA ASP A 202 28.18 8.10 -10.08
C ASP A 202 26.77 7.55 -10.34
N THR A 203 25.81 8.00 -9.53
CA THR A 203 24.41 7.60 -9.71
C THR A 203 23.77 8.19 -10.98
N SER A 204 24.36 9.25 -11.55
CA SER A 204 23.85 9.88 -12.78
C SER A 204 23.98 8.98 -13.99
N HIS A 205 25.03 8.15 -14.05
CA HIS A 205 25.20 7.09 -15.05
C HIS A 205 24.00 6.13 -15.11
N TYR A 206 23.35 5.89 -13.96
CA TYR A 206 22.18 5.01 -13.83
C TYR A 206 20.84 5.77 -13.80
N HIS A 207 20.82 7.02 -14.26
CA HIS A 207 19.64 7.91 -14.26
C HIS A 207 19.12 8.29 -12.87
N MET A 208 19.92 8.09 -11.81
CA MET A 208 19.55 8.32 -10.41
C MET A 208 20.25 9.55 -9.79
N GLY A 209 20.78 10.46 -10.62
CA GLY A 209 21.56 11.62 -10.15
C GLY A 209 20.82 12.53 -9.16
N VAL A 210 19.49 12.60 -9.24
CA VAL A 210 18.65 13.35 -8.28
C VAL A 210 18.67 12.76 -6.87
N TYR A 211 19.08 11.50 -6.73
CA TYR A 211 19.17 10.77 -5.47
C TYR A 211 20.62 10.63 -4.96
N GLN A 212 21.61 11.23 -5.64
CA GLN A 212 23.04 11.11 -5.29
C GLN A 212 23.31 11.44 -3.81
N GLU A 213 22.88 12.62 -3.34
CA GLU A 213 23.14 13.07 -1.96
C GLU A 213 22.50 12.14 -0.92
N MET A 214 21.28 11.67 -1.19
CA MET A 214 20.58 10.73 -0.34
C MET A 214 21.33 9.39 -0.28
N MET A 215 21.66 8.80 -1.44
CA MET A 215 22.36 7.53 -1.52
C MET A 215 23.75 7.60 -0.87
N ASP A 216 24.45 8.72 -1.00
CA ASP A 216 25.76 8.91 -0.37
C ASP A 216 25.71 8.83 1.16
N ARG A 217 24.61 9.29 1.74
CA ARG A 217 24.37 9.35 3.19
C ARG A 217 23.82 8.05 3.76
N VAL A 218 22.91 7.39 3.04
CA VAL A 218 22.10 6.29 3.62
C VAL A 218 22.52 4.89 3.17
N VAL A 219 23.26 4.76 2.07
CA VAL A 219 23.65 3.45 1.54
C VAL A 219 24.86 2.90 2.29
N ASN A 220 24.72 1.68 2.78
CA ASN A 220 25.85 0.88 3.24
C ASN A 220 26.64 0.38 2.02
N LYS A 221 27.71 1.10 1.70
CA LYS A 221 28.55 0.87 0.53
C LYS A 221 29.44 -0.36 0.73
N THR A 222 29.55 -1.20 -0.30
CA THR A 222 30.41 -2.39 -0.33
C THR A 222 31.27 -2.39 -1.60
N ASP A 223 32.34 -3.20 -1.66
CA ASP A 223 33.14 -3.31 -2.90
C ASP A 223 32.44 -4.17 -3.95
N ASP A 224 31.87 -5.31 -3.53
CA ASP A 224 31.14 -6.25 -4.37
C ASP A 224 30.05 -6.94 -3.54
N ILE A 225 28.83 -6.39 -3.64
CA ILE A 225 27.64 -6.88 -2.95
C ILE A 225 27.28 -8.31 -3.36
N GLY A 226 27.55 -8.70 -4.61
CA GLY A 226 27.27 -10.04 -5.11
C GLY A 226 28.21 -11.08 -4.50
N ALA A 227 29.50 -10.76 -4.39
CA ALA A 227 30.47 -11.60 -3.69
C ALA A 227 30.21 -11.66 -2.18
N LEU A 228 29.84 -10.52 -1.56
CA LEU A 228 29.45 -10.45 -0.16
C LEU A 228 28.26 -11.39 0.12
N TYR A 229 27.20 -11.28 -0.68
CA TYR A 229 25.99 -12.09 -0.53
C TYR A 229 26.28 -13.59 -0.70
N ARG A 230 27.05 -13.98 -1.74
CA ARG A 230 27.42 -15.39 -1.96
C ARG A 230 28.25 -15.97 -0.82
N LYS A 231 29.13 -15.17 -0.22
CA LYS A 231 29.98 -15.59 0.90
C LYS A 231 29.19 -15.68 2.21
N HIS A 232 28.31 -14.72 2.45
CA HIS A 232 27.52 -14.60 3.67
C HIS A 232 26.08 -14.19 3.31
N PRO A 233 25.21 -15.14 2.90
CA PRO A 233 23.84 -14.82 2.54
C PRO A 233 23.09 -14.19 3.70
N PHE A 234 22.32 -13.15 3.41
CA PHE A 234 21.46 -12.45 4.37
C PHE A 234 20.04 -12.28 3.78
N PRO A 235 19.02 -11.96 4.60
CA PRO A 235 17.66 -11.74 4.11
C PRO A 235 17.59 -10.49 3.22
N VAL A 236 16.81 -10.53 2.14
CA VAL A 236 16.65 -9.41 1.21
C VAL A 236 15.18 -9.19 0.95
N GLU A 237 14.64 -8.06 1.39
CA GLU A 237 13.24 -7.69 1.20
C GLU A 237 12.97 -7.18 -0.22
N LYS A 238 13.92 -6.42 -0.80
CA LYS A 238 13.76 -5.82 -2.14
C LYS A 238 15.09 -5.66 -2.87
N LEU A 239 15.06 -5.76 -4.19
CA LEU A 239 16.16 -5.43 -5.09
C LEU A 239 15.70 -4.40 -6.12
N ASN A 240 16.47 -3.35 -6.31
CA ASN A 240 16.32 -2.43 -7.43
C ASN A 240 17.54 -2.58 -8.36
N LEU A 241 17.26 -2.72 -9.65
CA LEU A 241 18.26 -2.81 -10.71
C LEU A 241 18.19 -1.51 -11.53
N PHE A 242 19.10 -0.58 -11.26
CA PHE A 242 19.17 0.69 -12.00
C PHE A 242 20.11 0.52 -13.18
N SER A 243 19.55 0.34 -14.38
CA SER A 243 20.36 0.08 -15.57
C SER A 243 20.88 1.37 -16.18
N ALA A 244 22.07 1.34 -16.80
CA ALA A 244 22.61 2.49 -17.51
C ALA A 244 21.78 2.86 -18.77
N SER A 245 20.99 1.93 -19.31
CA SER A 245 20.11 2.18 -20.46
C SER A 245 18.85 1.31 -20.46
N ALA A 246 17.83 1.76 -21.21
CA ALA A 246 16.60 0.99 -21.40
C ALA A 246 16.86 -0.36 -22.06
N ASP A 247 17.81 -0.46 -23.00
CA ASP A 247 18.15 -1.73 -23.64
C ASP A 247 18.73 -2.75 -22.64
N ILE A 248 19.54 -2.29 -21.67
CA ILE A 248 20.04 -3.13 -20.59
C ILE A 248 18.87 -3.61 -19.72
N ARG A 249 17.96 -2.70 -19.35
CA ARG A 249 16.76 -3.03 -18.58
C ARG A 249 15.92 -4.11 -19.28
N GLU A 250 15.67 -3.97 -20.57
CA GLU A 250 14.90 -4.96 -21.35
C GLU A 250 15.61 -6.32 -21.40
N ARG A 251 16.94 -6.34 -21.58
CA ARG A 251 17.72 -7.60 -21.52
C ARG A 251 17.64 -8.26 -20.14
N LEU A 252 17.83 -7.50 -19.07
CA LEU A 252 17.68 -7.99 -17.70
C LEU A 252 16.28 -8.55 -17.47
N HIS A 253 15.25 -7.77 -17.79
CA HIS A 253 13.85 -8.20 -17.69
C HIS A 253 13.60 -9.50 -18.45
N SER A 254 14.04 -9.62 -19.70
CA SER A 254 13.86 -10.83 -20.51
C SER A 254 14.45 -12.10 -19.90
N ARG A 255 15.49 -11.96 -19.06
CA ARG A 255 16.17 -13.09 -18.40
C ARG A 255 15.51 -13.46 -17.07
N ILE A 256 14.84 -12.52 -16.40
CA ILE A 256 14.30 -12.71 -15.04
C ILE A 256 12.76 -12.67 -14.97
N CYS A 257 12.05 -12.29 -16.03
CA CYS A 257 10.59 -12.17 -16.04
C CYS A 257 9.84 -13.50 -15.80
N GLY A 258 10.51 -14.64 -16.03
CA GLY A 258 9.99 -15.97 -15.74
C GLY A 258 10.18 -16.42 -14.30
N LEU A 259 10.95 -15.69 -13.49
CA LEU A 259 11.15 -16.01 -12.08
C LEU A 259 9.86 -15.71 -11.28
N PRO A 260 9.60 -16.45 -10.19
CA PRO A 260 8.44 -16.21 -9.33
C PRO A 260 8.66 -14.98 -8.43
N LEU A 261 8.84 -13.82 -9.05
CA LEU A 261 9.07 -12.51 -8.44
C LEU A 261 7.96 -11.53 -8.84
N ALA A 262 7.69 -10.54 -8.00
CA ALA A 262 6.98 -9.34 -8.44
C ALA A 262 8.02 -8.43 -9.08
N ILE A 263 7.82 -8.08 -10.35
CA ILE A 263 8.73 -7.22 -11.11
C ILE A 263 7.95 -6.02 -11.61
N ALA A 264 8.40 -4.82 -11.25
CA ALA A 264 7.82 -3.57 -11.70
C ALA A 264 8.85 -2.76 -12.51
N PHE A 265 8.38 -2.14 -13.59
CA PHE A 265 9.13 -1.10 -14.28
C PHE A 265 9.00 0.18 -13.47
N ALA A 266 10.12 0.81 -13.14
CA ALA A 266 10.16 2.05 -12.37
C ALA A 266 10.86 3.15 -13.17
N GLU A 267 11.11 4.30 -12.51
CA GLU A 267 11.65 5.52 -13.13
C GLU A 267 12.92 5.24 -13.96
N GLY A 268 13.00 5.86 -15.14
CA GLY A 268 14.14 5.72 -16.05
C GLY A 268 14.29 4.29 -16.59
N ALA A 269 15.48 3.72 -16.41
CA ALA A 269 15.86 2.39 -16.90
C ALA A 269 15.92 1.34 -15.77
N SER A 270 15.01 1.42 -14.80
CA SER A 270 15.05 0.59 -13.60
C SER A 270 14.01 -0.54 -13.56
N LEU A 271 14.36 -1.61 -12.84
CA LEU A 271 13.43 -2.67 -12.42
C LEU A 271 13.43 -2.75 -10.90
N GLU A 272 12.24 -2.83 -10.31
CA GLU A 272 12.07 -3.19 -8.90
C GLU A 272 11.66 -4.66 -8.80
N LEU A 273 12.29 -5.38 -7.89
CA LEU A 273 12.03 -6.79 -7.62
C LEU A 273 11.68 -6.98 -6.15
N SER A 274 10.51 -7.57 -5.93
CA SER A 274 9.97 -7.87 -4.61
C SER A 274 9.44 -9.30 -4.57
N PRO A 275 9.19 -9.87 -3.38
CA PRO A 275 8.53 -11.16 -3.26
C PRO A 275 7.20 -11.16 -4.02
N ARG A 276 6.85 -12.29 -4.65
CA ARG A 276 5.74 -12.39 -5.62
C ARG A 276 4.39 -11.86 -5.14
N ASN A 277 4.12 -11.97 -3.83
CA ASN A 277 2.84 -11.63 -3.24
C ASN A 277 2.88 -10.33 -2.42
N VAL A 278 3.94 -9.54 -2.58
CA VAL A 278 4.14 -8.27 -1.87
C VAL A 278 3.69 -7.10 -2.73
N SER A 279 2.89 -6.22 -2.14
CA SER A 279 2.57 -4.90 -2.65
C SER A 279 2.20 -3.96 -1.50
N LYS A 280 2.08 -2.65 -1.78
CA LYS A 280 1.55 -1.68 -0.80
C LYS A 280 0.19 -2.13 -0.23
N ALA A 281 -0.61 -2.81 -1.06
CA ALA A 281 -1.91 -3.36 -0.65
C ALA A 281 -1.75 -4.50 0.36
N SER A 282 -0.88 -5.48 0.09
CA SER A 282 -0.64 -6.58 1.04
C SER A 282 -0.04 -6.06 2.36
N GLY A 283 0.84 -5.06 2.29
CA GLY A 283 1.41 -4.41 3.46
C GLY A 283 0.35 -3.69 4.31
N LEU A 284 -0.57 -2.95 3.67
CA LEU A 284 -1.71 -2.34 4.36
C LEU A 284 -2.61 -3.40 5.01
N VAL A 285 -2.93 -4.49 4.30
CA VAL A 285 -3.74 -5.60 4.84
C VAL A 285 -3.09 -6.18 6.10
N TRP A 286 -1.79 -6.45 6.04
CA TRP A 286 -1.04 -6.98 7.18
C TRP A 286 -1.09 -6.01 8.37
N LEU A 287 -0.79 -4.73 8.13
CA LEU A 287 -0.76 -3.71 9.17
C LEU A 287 -2.15 -3.50 9.81
N CYS A 288 -3.20 -3.43 9.00
CA CYS A 288 -4.58 -3.34 9.47
C CYS A 288 -4.98 -4.53 10.33
N GLY A 289 -4.59 -5.75 9.94
CA GLY A 289 -4.80 -6.95 10.76
C GLY A 289 -4.05 -6.91 12.09
N HIS A 290 -2.81 -6.40 12.09
CA HIS A 290 -2.02 -6.21 13.31
C HIS A 290 -2.64 -5.17 14.27
N LEU A 291 -3.24 -4.10 13.72
CA LEU A 291 -3.84 -3.01 14.48
C LEU A 291 -5.31 -3.21 14.84
N ASP A 292 -5.94 -4.30 14.38
CA ASP A 292 -7.38 -4.55 14.47
C ASP A 292 -8.23 -3.41 13.86
N ILE A 293 -7.75 -2.83 12.75
CA ILE A 293 -8.44 -1.78 12.00
C ILE A 293 -8.99 -2.39 10.70
N PRO A 294 -10.33 -2.47 10.53
CA PRO A 294 -10.92 -2.93 9.27
C PRO A 294 -10.53 -2.03 8.09
N LEU A 295 -10.28 -2.63 6.91
CA LEU A 295 -9.89 -1.87 5.70
C LEU A 295 -10.90 -0.78 5.32
N HIS A 296 -12.20 -0.98 5.54
CA HIS A 296 -13.21 0.04 5.23
C HIS A 296 -13.10 1.31 6.10
N LYS A 297 -12.29 1.28 7.17
CA LYS A 297 -11.97 2.44 8.02
C LYS A 297 -10.63 3.09 7.67
N THR A 298 -10.02 2.75 6.53
CA THR A 298 -8.78 3.37 6.07
C THR A 298 -9.03 4.41 4.98
N ILE A 299 -8.20 5.44 4.98
CA ILE A 299 -8.03 6.37 3.87
C ILE A 299 -6.64 6.11 3.29
N ILE A 300 -6.51 5.99 1.97
CA ILE A 300 -5.21 5.92 1.30
C ILE A 300 -5.12 7.04 0.27
N VAL A 301 -4.01 7.77 0.31
CA VAL A 301 -3.68 8.86 -0.59
C VAL A 301 -2.48 8.45 -1.44
N GLY A 302 -2.59 8.58 -2.76
CA GLY A 302 -1.53 8.25 -3.70
C GLY A 302 -1.69 8.95 -5.05
N ASP A 303 -0.73 8.76 -5.94
CA ASP A 303 -0.67 9.48 -7.21
C ASP A 303 -0.24 8.65 -8.43
N ALA A 304 0.39 7.49 -8.21
CA ALA A 304 1.05 6.72 -9.27
C ALA A 304 0.58 5.25 -9.37
N ASP A 305 1.11 4.54 -10.38
CA ASP A 305 0.74 3.14 -10.70
C ASP A 305 0.99 2.16 -9.56
N ASN A 306 2.05 2.37 -8.79
CA ASN A 306 2.38 1.54 -7.63
C ASN A 306 1.35 1.67 -6.49
N ASP A 307 0.51 2.71 -6.48
CA ASP A 307 -0.56 2.91 -5.51
C ASP A 307 -1.88 2.24 -5.92
N ALA A 308 -2.04 1.88 -7.20
CA ALA A 308 -3.32 1.43 -7.74
C ALA A 308 -3.93 0.25 -6.98
N GLN A 309 -3.11 -0.70 -6.50
CA GLN A 309 -3.62 -1.83 -5.73
C GLN A 309 -4.08 -1.44 -4.33
N VAL A 310 -3.33 -0.57 -3.64
CA VAL A 310 -3.64 -0.17 -2.27
C VAL A 310 -4.84 0.78 -2.23
N LEU A 311 -4.95 1.66 -3.23
CA LEU A 311 -6.12 2.53 -3.43
C LEU A 311 -7.41 1.70 -3.62
N ARG A 312 -7.37 0.61 -4.40
CA ARG A 312 -8.56 -0.25 -4.64
C ARG A 312 -9.14 -0.91 -3.39
N ILE A 313 -8.33 -1.12 -2.37
CA ILE A 313 -8.74 -1.86 -1.16
C ILE A 313 -9.01 -0.94 0.03
N ALA A 314 -8.68 0.35 -0.08
CA ALA A 314 -8.91 1.34 0.95
C ALA A 314 -10.41 1.55 1.18
N GLY A 315 -10.79 1.95 2.40
CA GLY A 315 -12.15 2.39 2.68
C GLY A 315 -12.54 3.66 1.94
N LEU A 316 -11.57 4.58 1.82
CA LEU A 316 -11.63 5.74 0.94
C LEU A 316 -10.31 5.88 0.19
N SER A 317 -10.40 5.90 -1.13
CA SER A 317 -9.27 6.14 -2.03
C SER A 317 -9.22 7.59 -2.47
N VAL A 318 -8.06 8.22 -2.29
CA VAL A 318 -7.85 9.65 -2.57
C VAL A 318 -6.71 9.79 -3.57
N ALA A 319 -7.00 10.33 -4.74
CA ALA A 319 -5.96 10.70 -5.70
C ALA A 319 -5.47 12.12 -5.46
N MET A 320 -4.17 12.34 -5.54
CA MET A 320 -3.58 13.67 -5.56
C MET A 320 -3.95 14.44 -6.85
N GLY A 321 -3.94 15.77 -6.78
CA GLY A 321 -4.18 16.62 -7.96
C GLY A 321 -3.18 16.42 -9.09
N ASN A 322 -1.94 16.02 -8.78
CA ASN A 322 -0.88 15.67 -9.74
C ASN A 322 -0.93 14.20 -10.18
N ALA A 323 -1.85 13.39 -9.66
CA ALA A 323 -1.93 11.97 -9.99
C ALA A 323 -2.18 11.72 -11.48
N LEU A 324 -1.73 10.55 -11.94
CA LEU A 324 -1.97 10.06 -13.30
C LEU A 324 -3.48 9.98 -13.58
N PRO A 325 -3.95 10.25 -14.82
CA PRO A 325 -5.38 10.29 -15.13
C PRO A 325 -6.14 9.01 -14.72
N HIS A 326 -5.59 7.83 -15.00
CA HIS A 326 -6.22 6.56 -14.64
C HIS A 326 -6.19 6.26 -13.14
N ILE A 327 -5.30 6.90 -12.37
CA ILE A 327 -5.30 6.84 -10.90
C ILE A 327 -6.40 7.73 -10.34
N LYS A 328 -6.63 8.91 -10.92
CA LYS A 328 -7.78 9.76 -10.55
C LYS A 328 -9.12 9.09 -10.85
N GLU A 329 -9.23 8.40 -11.98
CA GLU A 329 -10.43 7.63 -12.35
C GLU A 329 -10.67 6.42 -11.43
N LEU A 330 -9.61 5.90 -10.82
CA LEU A 330 -9.67 4.79 -9.89
C LEU A 330 -10.18 5.20 -8.50
N CYS A 331 -9.87 6.42 -8.08
CA CYS A 331 -10.12 6.91 -6.73
C CYS A 331 -11.54 7.45 -6.53
N ASP A 332 -12.03 7.40 -5.28
CA ASP A 332 -13.33 7.91 -4.88
C ASP A 332 -13.39 9.44 -4.94
N VAL A 333 -12.27 10.08 -4.60
CA VAL A 333 -12.14 11.54 -4.58
C VAL A 333 -10.76 11.98 -5.06
N VAL A 334 -10.69 13.23 -5.51
CA VAL A 334 -9.46 13.92 -5.88
C VAL A 334 -9.30 15.14 -4.98
N VAL A 335 -8.08 15.36 -4.48
CA VAL A 335 -7.69 16.55 -3.69
C VAL A 335 -6.74 17.44 -4.48
N ALA A 336 -6.28 18.54 -3.89
CA ALA A 336 -5.20 19.34 -4.45
C ALA A 336 -3.92 18.50 -4.73
N ASP A 337 -2.99 19.04 -5.50
CA ASP A 337 -1.71 18.36 -5.75
C ASP A 337 -0.76 18.49 -4.54
N ASN A 338 0.40 17.83 -4.66
CA ASN A 338 1.43 17.80 -3.63
C ASN A 338 2.11 19.15 -3.35
N ASP A 339 2.04 20.11 -4.29
CA ASP A 339 2.55 21.47 -4.12
C ASP A 339 1.50 22.42 -3.49
N HIS A 340 0.23 22.00 -3.46
CA HIS A 340 -0.91 22.78 -2.96
C HIS A 340 -1.64 22.09 -1.79
N ASP A 341 -0.90 21.34 -0.96
CA ASP A 341 -1.35 20.73 0.30
C ASP A 341 -2.49 19.71 0.17
N GLY A 342 -2.52 18.91 -0.91
CA GLY A 342 -3.53 17.85 -1.11
C GLY A 342 -3.64 16.87 0.07
N CYS A 343 -2.51 16.51 0.69
CA CYS A 343 -2.52 15.66 1.88
C CYS A 343 -3.21 16.33 3.09
N ALA A 344 -2.99 17.63 3.31
CA ALA A 344 -3.68 18.37 4.37
C ALA A 344 -5.19 18.41 4.11
N GLU A 345 -5.58 18.67 2.86
CA GLU A 345 -6.98 18.63 2.43
C GLU A 345 -7.61 17.26 2.70
N ALA A 346 -6.90 16.17 2.39
CA ALA A 346 -7.39 14.81 2.63
C ALA A 346 -7.66 14.54 4.12
N VAL A 347 -6.73 14.96 4.99
CA VAL A 347 -6.88 14.86 6.44
C VAL A 347 -8.07 15.69 6.92
N ASP A 348 -8.10 16.97 6.59
CA ASP A 348 -9.07 17.90 7.14
C ASP A 348 -10.48 17.53 6.67
N ARG A 349 -10.68 17.26 5.38
CA ARG A 349 -12.02 17.00 4.81
C ARG A 349 -12.56 15.62 5.11
N TYR A 350 -11.71 14.58 5.07
CA TYR A 350 -12.19 13.19 5.09
C TYR A 350 -11.81 12.44 6.36
N LEU A 351 -10.64 12.70 6.94
CA LEU A 351 -10.24 12.03 8.18
C LEU A 351 -10.79 12.75 9.42
N LEU A 352 -10.83 14.08 9.44
CA LEU A 352 -11.24 14.85 10.61
C LEU A 352 -12.60 15.53 10.44
N GLU A 353 -13.12 15.63 9.22
CA GLU A 353 -14.38 16.33 8.88
C GLU A 353 -14.41 17.78 9.43
N ALA A 354 -13.27 18.48 9.33
CA ALA A 354 -12.99 19.77 9.97
C ALA A 354 -13.20 21.00 9.07
#